data_AF-A0A2E4ZWK4-F1
#
_entry.id   AF-A0A2E4ZWK4-F1
#
_cell.length_a   1.000
_cell.length_b   1.000
_cell.length_c   1.000
_cell.angle_alpha   90.00
_cell.angle_beta   90.00
_cell.angle_gamma   90.00
#
_symmetry.space_group_name_H-M   'P 1'
#
loop_
_entity.id
_entity.type
_entity.pdbx_description
1 polymer ?
#
loop_
_entity_poly.entity_id
_entity_poly.type
_entity_poly.pdbx_seq_one_letter_code
_entity_poly.pdbx_strand_id
1 'polypeptide(L)' 'MTDRRLAVFETDKGITFSFGEHTYFVSKQDPFYNIAKKSLSQGDYVPFYVEMAKREGLGEAFRDSLMKEVKNLKDNSDDK' A
#
# COMPACT_ATOMS: atom_id res chain seq x y z
N MET A 1 19.25 8.95 -8.09
CA MET A 1 18.11 8.77 -7.16
C MET A 1 16.86 8.61 -7.98
N THR A 2 16.43 7.38 -8.24
CA THR A 2 15.14 7.16 -8.91
C THR A 2 14.06 7.43 -7.88
N ASP A 3 13.26 8.47 -8.10
CA ASP A 3 12.15 8.84 -7.23
C ASP A 3 11.13 7.69 -7.25
N ARG A 4 11.14 6.84 -6.22
CA ARG A 4 10.24 5.67 -6.11
C ARG A 4 8.88 6.17 -5.65
N ARG A 5 8.12 6.76 -6.56
CA ARG A 5 6.75 7.21 -6.31
C ARG A 5 5.77 6.11 -6.71
N LEU A 6 4.73 5.94 -5.91
CA LEU A 6 3.58 5.14 -6.29
C LEU A 6 2.83 5.86 -7.41
N ALA A 7 2.62 5.17 -8.53
CA ALA A 7 1.70 5.61 -9.58
C ALA A 7 0.46 4.73 -9.56
N VAL A 8 -0.72 5.32 -9.66
CA VAL A 8 -2.01 4.60 -9.67
C VAL A 8 -2.89 5.13 -10.80
N PHE A 9 -3.49 4.21 -11.56
CA PHE A 9 -4.37 4.47 -12.69
C PHE A 9 -5.65 3.65 -12.56
N GLU A 10 -6.81 4.29 -12.54
CA GLU A 10 -8.12 3.63 -12.56
C GLU A 10 -8.68 3.61 -13.99
N THR A 11 -9.24 2.46 -14.37
CA THR A 11 -9.93 2.25 -15.64
C THR A 11 -11.30 1.62 -15.39
N ASP A 12 -12.10 1.50 -16.43
CA ASP A 12 -13.36 0.75 -16.42
C ASP A 12 -13.19 -0.75 -16.06
N LYS A 13 -11.99 -1.32 -16.25
CA LYS A 13 -11.68 -2.72 -15.97
C LYS A 13 -11.09 -2.96 -14.57
N GLY A 14 -10.51 -1.96 -13.94
CA GLY A 14 -9.81 -2.13 -12.67
C GLY A 14 -8.79 -1.03 -12.39
N ILE A 15 -7.94 -1.28 -11.39
CA ILE A 15 -6.91 -0.36 -10.93
C ILE A 15 -5.54 -0.96 -11.22
N THR A 16 -4.68 -0.19 -11.90
CA THR A 16 -3.26 -0.50 -12.07
C THR A 16 -2.45 0.36 -11.14
N PHE A 17 -1.48 -0.22 -10.44
CA PHE A 17 -0.55 0.53 -9.61
C PHE A 17 0.86 -0.01 -9.75
N SER A 18 1.84 0.89 -9.65
CA SER A 18 3.25 0.57 -9.83
C SER A 18 4.12 1.30 -8.83
N PHE A 19 5.17 0.63 -8.37
CA PHE A 19 6.19 1.20 -7.49
C PHE A 19 7.57 0.65 -7.87
N GLY A 20 8.47 1.54 -8.27
CA GLY A 20 9.75 1.13 -8.85
C GLY A 20 9.53 0.37 -10.16
N GLU A 21 10.04 -0.86 -10.25
CA GLU A 21 9.93 -1.72 -11.43
C GLU A 21 8.72 -2.66 -11.38
N HIS A 22 8.00 -2.71 -10.25
CA HIS A 22 6.87 -3.61 -10.07
C HIS A 22 5.56 -2.94 -10.49
N THR A 23 4.74 -3.66 -11.25
CA THR A 23 3.41 -3.23 -11.69
C THR A 23 2.38 -4.30 -11.39
N TYR A 24 1.24 -3.89 -10.86
CA TYR A 24 0.16 -4.77 -10.43
C TYR A 24 -1.16 -4.29 -11.00
N PHE A 25 -2.01 -5.26 -11.33
CA PHE A 25 -3.38 -5.01 -11.73
C PHE A 25 -4.34 -5.63 -10.69
N VAL A 26 -5.38 -4.87 -10.35
CA VAL A 26 -6.49 -5.26 -9.48
C VAL A 26 -7.76 -5.13 -10.31
N SER A 27 -8.29 -6.28 -10.73
CA SER A 27 -9.56 -6.35 -11.46
C SER A 27 -10.73 -5.99 -10.54
N LYS A 28 -11.90 -5.66 -11.10
CA LYS A 28 -13.13 -5.44 -10.31
C LYS A 28 -13.58 -6.66 -9.50
N GLN A 29 -13.15 -7.85 -9.88
CA GLN A 29 -13.46 -9.11 -9.20
C GLN A 29 -12.44 -9.46 -8.11
N ASP A 30 -11.32 -8.74 -8.05
CA ASP A 30 -10.31 -8.93 -7.03
C ASP A 30 -10.86 -8.49 -5.65
N PRO A 31 -10.74 -9.31 -4.59
CA PRO A 31 -11.18 -8.93 -3.25
C PRO A 31 -10.61 -7.60 -2.74
N PHE A 32 -9.43 -7.19 -3.21
CA PHE A 32 -8.79 -5.94 -2.84
C PHE A 32 -9.41 -4.71 -3.53
N TYR A 33 -10.18 -4.89 -4.62
CA TYR A 33 -10.68 -3.78 -5.45
C TYR A 33 -11.47 -2.73 -4.66
N ASN A 34 -12.38 -3.17 -3.78
CA ASN A 34 -13.21 -2.24 -2.99
C ASN A 34 -12.37 -1.41 -2.01
N ILE A 35 -11.31 -2.00 -1.46
CA ILE A 35 -10.36 -1.32 -0.58
C ILE A 35 -9.58 -0.28 -1.39
N ALA A 36 -8.98 -0.70 -2.51
CA ALA A 36 -8.24 0.18 -3.42
C ALA A 36 -9.06 1.39 -3.89
N LYS A 37 -10.33 1.16 -4.27
CA LYS A 37 -11.24 2.23 -4.69
C LYS A 37 -11.53 3.23 -3.57
N LYS A 38 -11.80 2.74 -2.36
CA LYS A 38 -12.05 3.60 -1.19
C LYS A 38 -10.81 4.42 -0.83
N SER A 39 -9.65 3.77 -0.82
CA SER A 39 -8.34 4.39 -0.62
C SER A 39 -8.09 5.57 -1.56
N LEU A 40 -8.33 5.39 -2.86
CA LEU A 40 -8.21 6.48 -3.85
C LEU A 40 -9.14 7.65 -3.55
N SER A 41 -10.40 7.37 -3.19
CA SER A 41 -11.37 8.43 -2.86
C SER A 41 -10.99 9.24 -1.63
N GLN A 42 -10.19 8.67 -0.73
CA GLN A 42 -9.74 9.30 0.51
C GLN A 42 -8.31 9.86 0.42
N GLY A 43 -7.61 9.64 -0.70
CA GLY A 43 -6.18 9.95 -0.84
C GLY A 43 -5.29 9.13 0.11
N ASP A 44 -5.78 8.00 0.63
CA ASP A 44 -5.04 7.09 1.49
C ASP A 44 -4.36 6.00 0.66
N TYR A 45 -3.06 6.14 0.46
CA TYR A 45 -2.28 5.21 -0.35
C TYR A 45 -1.68 4.04 0.43
N VAL A 46 -1.83 3.99 1.76
CA VAL A 46 -1.26 2.92 2.59
C VAL A 46 -1.68 1.53 2.13
N PRO A 47 -2.97 1.27 1.79
CA PRO A 47 -3.39 -0.07 1.38
C PRO A 47 -2.70 -0.59 0.11
N PHE A 48 -2.30 0.28 -0.83
CA PHE A 48 -1.54 -0.14 -2.01
C PHE A 48 -0.17 -0.70 -1.63
N TYR A 49 0.54 -0.04 -0.71
CA TYR A 49 1.84 -0.54 -0.23
C TYR A 49 1.71 -1.88 0.50
N VAL A 50 0.67 -2.04 1.31
CA VAL A 50 0.37 -3.29 2.00
C VAL A 50 0.09 -4.41 1.01
N GLU A 51 -0.72 -4.16 -0.03
CA GLU A 51 -1.03 -5.14 -1.05
C GLU A 51 0.20 -5.54 -1.88
N MET A 52 1.09 -4.59 -2.22
CA MET A 52 2.38 -4.91 -2.86
C MET A 52 3.23 -5.82 -1.98
N ALA A 53 3.41 -5.46 -0.71
CA ALA A 53 4.19 -6.28 0.23
C ALA A 53 3.63 -7.70 0.37
N LYS A 54 2.29 -7.84 0.36
CA LYS A 54 1.63 -9.14 0.38
C LYS A 54 1.89 -9.95 -0.90
N ARG A 55 1.78 -9.33 -2.08
CA ARG A 55 2.01 -9.98 -3.38
C ARG A 55 3.47 -10.42 -3.57
N GLU A 56 4.42 -9.66 -3.03
CA GLU A 56 5.86 -9.95 -3.09
C GLU A 56 6.32 -10.92 -1.97
N GLY A 57 5.39 -11.48 -1.18
CA GLY A 57 5.73 -12.42 -0.11
C GLY A 57 6.45 -11.78 1.09
N LEU A 58 6.49 -10.44 1.16
CA LEU A 58 7.11 -9.68 2.24
C LEU A 58 6.23 -9.58 3.50
N GLY A 59 5.15 -10.37 3.59
CA GLY A 59 4.11 -10.22 4.61
C GLY A 59 4.63 -10.19 6.05
N GLU A 60 5.52 -11.10 6.44
CA GLU A 60 6.03 -11.17 7.81
C GLU A 60 7.05 -10.06 8.11
N ALA A 61 8.04 -9.86 7.24
CA ALA A 61 9.05 -8.82 7.40
C ALA A 61 8.45 -7.41 7.37
N PHE A 62 7.45 -7.18 6.51
CA PHE A 62 6.72 -5.92 6.42
C PHE A 62 5.84 -5.69 7.64
N ARG A 63 5.12 -6.71 8.12
CA ARG A 63 4.35 -6.64 9.38
C ARG A 63 5.25 -6.28 10.56
N ASP A 64 6.39 -6.96 10.69
CA ASP A 64 7.30 -6.76 11.82
C ASP A 64 7.91 -5.37 11.78
N SER A 65 8.25 -4.88 10.58
CA SER A 65 8.72 -3.50 10.37
C SER A 65 7.65 -2.47 10.70
N LEU A 66 6.40 -2.69 10.28
CA LEU A 66 5.26 -1.82 10.62
C LEU A 66 5.01 -1.78 12.13
N MET A 67 5.01 -2.93 12.80
CA MET A 67 4.81 -3.01 14.25
C MET A 67 5.89 -2.26 15.02
N LYS A 68 7.14 -2.33 14.54
CA LYS A 68 8.25 -1.56 15.10
C LYS A 68 8.01 -0.05 14.97
N GLU A 69 7.58 0.43 13.81
CA GLU A 69 7.32 1.87 13.63
C GLU A 69 6.09 2.35 14.37
N VAL A 70 5.04 1.54 14.47
CA VAL A 70 3.88 1.86 15.32
C VAL A 70 4.31 1.99 16.79
N LYS A 71 5.19 1.11 17.28
CA LYS A 71 5.73 1.20 18.64
C LYS A 71 6.56 2.47 18.82
N ASN A 72 7.47 2.76 17.89
CA ASN A 72 8.29 3.97 17.94
C ASN A 72 7.46 5.25 17.91
N LEU A 73 6.37 5.29 17.14
CA LEU A 73 5.47 6.45 17.10
C LEU A 73 4.69 6.63 18.41
N LYS A 74 4.27 5.54 19.06
CA LYS A 74 3.60 5.59 20.37
C LYS A 74 4.55 6.05 21.48
N ASP A 75 5.75 5.50 21.51
CA ASP A 75 6.77 5.85 22.50
C ASP A 75 7.20 7.33 22.37
N ASN A 76 7.13 7.93 21.17
CA ASN A 76 7.40 9.35 20.94
C ASN A 76 6.20 10.29 21.23
N SER A 77 5.00 9.75 21.45
CA SER A 77 3.81 10.54 21.78
C SER A 77 3.54 10.68 23.28
N ASP A 78 4.24 9.91 24.11
CA ASP A 78 4.11 9.92 25.58
C ASP A 78 5.09 10.91 26.27
N ASP A 79 5.85 11.70 25.49
CA ASP A 79 6.82 12.70 25.96
C ASP A 79 6.29 14.16 25.86
N LYS A 80 4.97 14.36 26.04
CA LYS A 80 4.33 15.69 26.11
C LYS A 80 3.40 15.86 27.29
#